data_AF-A0A1T5JTH8-F1
#
_entry.id   AF-A0A1T5JTH8-F1
#
_cell.length_a   1.000
_cell.length_b   1.000
_cell.length_c   1.000
_cell.angle_alpha   90.00
_cell.angle_beta   90.00
_cell.angle_gamma   90.00
#
_symmetry.space_group_name_H-M   'P 1'
#
loop_
_entity.id
_entity.type
_entity.pdbx_description
1 polymer ?
#
loop_
_entity_poly.entity_id
_entity_poly.type
_entity_poly.pdbx_seq_one_letter_code
_entity_poly.pdbx_strand_id
1 'polypeptide(L)'
;MEGPVEVFFFISMDRTEFEKVVEKAVAERGCSLVDIMFNDDDNVFEVTIDKADADVELADCEYVHRAVLAAFDRNIEDYALTVGSVGIDAAEADEMLQTIKE
;
A
#
# COMPACT_ATOMS: atom_id res chain seq x y z
N MET A 1 -11.98 -5.63 32.68
CA MET A 1 -12.40 -4.24 32.89
C MET A 1 -11.18 -3.39 32.65
N GLU A 2 -10.97 -2.96 31.40
CA GLU A 2 -10.34 -1.70 31.01
C GLU A 2 -11.05 -1.30 29.71
N GLY A 3 -11.63 -0.10 29.72
CA GLY A 3 -12.53 0.44 28.71
C GLY A 3 -11.79 1.07 27.52
N PRO A 4 -12.53 1.77 26.65
CA PRO A 4 -12.27 1.83 25.22
C PRO A 4 -11.20 2.86 24.87
N VAL A 5 -10.38 2.54 23.88
CA VAL A 5 -9.65 3.57 23.12
C VAL A 5 -10.48 3.93 21.89
N GLU A 6 -11.59 4.64 22.12
CA GLU A 6 -12.21 5.46 21.09
C GLU A 6 -11.32 6.69 20.90
N VAL A 7 -10.41 6.60 19.94
CA VAL A 7 -9.69 7.77 19.44
C VAL A 7 -10.56 8.39 18.35
N PHE A 8 -11.51 9.23 18.78
CA PHE A 8 -12.14 10.24 17.92
C PHE A 8 -11.06 11.28 17.59
N PHE A 9 -10.36 11.13 16.46
CA PHE A 9 -9.45 12.14 15.94
C PHE A 9 -10.00 12.70 14.62
N PHE A 10 -9.76 14.00 14.47
CA PHE A 10 -10.22 14.90 13.42
C PHE A 10 -10.12 14.34 11.99
N ILE A 11 -11.15 14.56 11.18
CA ILE A 11 -11.30 14.19 9.76
C ILE A 11 -10.17 14.80 8.92
N SER A 12 -9.14 14.01 8.65
CA SER A 12 -8.07 14.16 7.65
C SER A 12 -7.09 13.02 7.94
N MET A 13 -6.97 12.07 7.01
CA MET A 13 -6.13 10.89 7.16
C MET A 13 -4.70 11.29 7.59
N ASP A 14 -4.33 10.97 8.83
CA ASP A 14 -3.02 11.34 9.38
C ASP A 14 -1.93 10.54 8.66
N ARG A 15 -1.03 11.25 7.98
CA ARG A 15 0.02 10.60 7.16
C ARG A 15 0.94 9.70 7.98
N THR A 16 1.23 10.10 9.22
CA THR A 16 2.12 9.32 10.09
C THR A 16 1.44 8.03 10.52
N GLU A 17 0.14 8.08 10.78
CA GLU A 17 -0.66 6.89 11.07
C GLU A 17 -0.80 5.99 9.84
N PHE A 18 -1.06 6.58 8.66
CA PHE A 18 -1.13 5.86 7.40
C PHE A 18 0.17 5.11 7.10
N GLU A 19 1.33 5.79 7.18
CA GLU A 19 2.64 5.19 6.99
C GLU A 19 2.85 4.00 7.92
N LYS A 20 2.53 4.13 9.22
CA LYS A 20 2.66 3.03 10.18
C LYS A 20 1.77 1.83 9.86
N VAL A 21 0.52 2.08 9.44
CA VAL A 21 -0.42 1.01 9.06
C VAL A 21 0.12 0.26 7.84
N VAL A 22 0.59 0.99 6.83
CA VAL A 22 1.18 0.42 5.61
C VAL A 22 2.46 -0.34 5.94
N GLU A 23 3.43 0.26 6.64
CA GLU A 23 4.69 -0.38 7.02
C GLU A 23 4.45 -1.70 7.77
N LYS A 24 3.50 -1.70 8.72
CA LYS A 24 3.15 -2.90 9.46
C LYS A 24 2.56 -3.97 8.54
N ALA A 25 1.59 -3.61 7.70
CA ALA A 25 0.92 -4.56 6.80
C ALA A 25 1.89 -5.17 5.78
N VAL A 26 2.82 -4.34 5.26
CA VAL A 26 3.88 -4.73 4.34
C VAL A 26 4.85 -5.72 5.03
N ALA A 27 5.28 -5.43 6.25
CA ALA A 27 6.14 -6.32 7.03
C ALA A 27 5.47 -7.67 7.36
N GLU A 28 4.16 -7.69 7.63
CA GLU A 28 3.40 -8.93 7.89
C GLU A 28 3.34 -9.85 6.66
N ARG A 29 3.45 -9.29 5.45
CA ARG A 29 3.52 -10.05 4.20
C ARG A 29 4.94 -10.42 3.77
N GLY A 30 5.96 -9.97 4.51
CA GLY A 30 7.36 -10.12 4.11
C GLY A 30 7.71 -9.27 2.88
N CYS A 31 6.92 -8.24 2.59
CA CYS A 31 7.21 -7.25 1.57
C CYS A 31 8.03 -6.10 2.19
N SER A 32 8.61 -5.28 1.33
CA SER A 32 9.32 -4.04 1.66
C SER A 32 8.56 -2.86 1.08
N LEU A 33 8.47 -1.77 1.85
CA LEU A 33 7.88 -0.53 1.38
C LEU A 33 8.92 0.22 0.56
N VAL A 34 8.59 0.52 -0.70
CA VAL A 34 9.50 1.21 -1.62
C VAL A 34 9.25 2.70 -1.61
N ASP A 35 7.99 3.10 -1.78
CA ASP A 35 7.61 4.51 -1.86
C ASP A 35 6.16 4.72 -1.42
N ILE A 36 5.89 5.91 -0.89
CA ILE A 36 4.53 6.40 -0.64
C ILE A 36 4.42 7.81 -1.21
N MET A 37 3.52 7.97 -2.17
CA MET A 37 3.18 9.27 -2.75
C MET A 37 1.88 9.79 -2.15
N PHE A 38 1.89 11.07 -1.81
CA PHE A 38 0.76 11.80 -1.26
C PHE A 38 0.44 12.98 -2.17
N ASN A 39 -0.77 13.02 -2.72
CA ASN A 39 -1.33 14.20 -3.36
C ASN A 39 -2.35 14.83 -2.41
N ASP A 40 -1.96 15.92 -1.75
CA ASP A 40 -2.79 16.67 -0.81
C ASP A 40 -3.95 17.43 -1.45
N ASP A 41 -3.83 17.80 -2.73
CA ASP A 41 -4.89 18.56 -3.42
C ASP A 41 -6.11 17.66 -3.68
N ASP A 42 -5.86 16.39 -4.00
CA ASP A 42 -6.89 15.41 -4.37
C ASP A 42 -7.09 14.28 -3.33
N ASN A 43 -6.40 14.32 -2.19
CA ASN A 43 -6.36 13.23 -1.19
C ASN A 43 -6.10 11.85 -1.81
N VAL A 44 -5.13 11.77 -2.73
CA VAL A 44 -4.74 10.52 -3.40
C VAL A 44 -3.47 9.98 -2.76
N PHE A 45 -3.49 8.69 -2.43
CA PHE A 45 -2.43 7.97 -1.77
C PHE A 45 -2.01 6.81 -2.67
N GLU A 46 -0.72 6.75 -3.00
CA GLU A 46 -0.15 5.68 -3.81
C GLU A 46 0.97 5.00 -3.04
N VAL A 47 0.85 3.69 -2.87
CA VAL A 47 1.81 2.87 -2.13
C VAL A 47 2.47 1.92 -3.10
N THR A 48 3.80 1.95 -3.13
CA THR A 48 4.62 1.04 -3.92
C THR A 48 5.34 0.06 -3.00
N ILE A 49 5.14 -1.23 -3.23
CA ILE A 49 5.76 -2.31 -2.46
C ILE A 49 6.66 -3.17 -3.34
N ASP A 50 7.60 -3.85 -2.72
CA ASP A 50 8.50 -4.82 -3.35
C ASP A 50 8.67 -6.04 -2.45
N LYS A 51 9.23 -7.12 -2.97
CA LYS A 51 9.56 -8.31 -2.19
C LYS A 51 10.92 -8.83 -2.64
N ALA A 52 11.85 -8.95 -1.70
CA ALA A 52 13.26 -9.21 -2.02
C ALA A 52 13.51 -10.60 -2.62
N ASP A 53 12.73 -11.60 -2.20
CA ASP A 53 12.97 -13.02 -2.55
C ASP A 53 11.95 -13.58 -3.55
N ALA A 54 10.95 -12.81 -3.97
CA ALA A 54 9.91 -13.25 -4.90
C ALA A 54 9.13 -12.05 -5.45
N ASP A 55 8.32 -12.28 -6.49
CA ASP A 55 7.40 -11.27 -6.99
C ASP A 55 6.33 -10.87 -5.96
N VAL A 56 5.89 -9.62 -6.07
CA VAL A 56 4.70 -9.14 -5.37
C VAL A 56 3.47 -9.76 -6.03
N GLU A 57 2.68 -10.50 -5.27
CA GLU A 57 1.44 -11.08 -5.75
C GLU A 57 0.27 -10.13 -5.49
N LEU A 58 -0.82 -10.27 -6.24
CA LEU A 58 -2.03 -9.47 -6.04
C LEU A 58 -2.57 -9.56 -4.59
N ALA A 59 -2.42 -10.73 -3.95
CA ALA A 59 -2.81 -10.95 -2.57
C ALA A 59 -2.01 -10.09 -1.57
N ASP A 60 -0.76 -9.73 -1.89
CA ASP A 60 0.04 -8.82 -1.06
C ASP A 60 -0.52 -7.40 -1.11
N CYS A 61 -0.80 -6.91 -2.32
CA CYS A 61 -1.41 -5.60 -2.53
C CYS A 61 -2.80 -5.53 -1.89
N GLU A 62 -3.61 -6.58 -2.03
CA GLU A 62 -4.93 -6.67 -1.39
C GLU A 62 -4.82 -6.62 0.14
N TYR A 63 -3.86 -7.34 0.73
CA TYR A 63 -3.68 -7.36 2.17
C TYR A 63 -3.38 -5.96 2.72
N VAL A 64 -2.43 -5.24 2.11
CA VAL A 64 -2.08 -3.87 2.47
C VAL A 64 -3.28 -2.94 2.28
N HIS A 65 -3.96 -3.04 1.13
CA HIS A 65 -5.16 -2.25 0.86
C HIS A 65 -6.24 -2.45 1.92
N ARG A 66 -6.51 -3.70 2.32
CA ARG A 66 -7.49 -4.03 3.36
C ARG A 66 -7.07 -3.55 4.75
N ALA A 67 -5.77 -3.56 5.07
CA ALA A 67 -5.27 -3.03 6.34
C ALA A 67 -5.54 -1.52 6.46
N VAL A 68 -5.34 -0.76 5.37
CA VAL A 68 -5.65 0.67 5.35
C VAL A 68 -7.16 0.90 5.46
N LEU A 69 -8.00 0.16 4.71
CA LEU A 69 -9.46 0.29 4.81
C LEU A 69 -10.02 -0.07 6.21
N ALA A 70 -9.30 -0.89 6.98
CA ALA A 70 -9.69 -1.23 8.34
C ALA A 70 -9.31 -0.13 9.36
N ALA A 71 -8.30 0.68 9.05
CA ALA A 71 -7.87 1.81 9.87
C ALA A 71 -8.58 3.13 9.49
N PHE A 72 -8.89 3.32 8.20
CA PHE A 72 -9.44 4.56 7.65
C PHE A 72 -10.76 4.32 6.92
N ASP A 73 -11.83 4.99 7.38
CA ASP A 73 -13.18 4.85 6.83
C ASP A 73 -13.43 5.83 5.67
N ARG A 74 -13.55 5.30 4.45
CA ARG A 74 -13.82 6.06 3.22
C ARG A 74 -15.19 6.75 3.18
N ASN A 75 -16.12 6.38 4.07
CA ASN A 75 -17.41 7.06 4.19
C ASN A 75 -17.30 8.33 5.06
N ILE A 76 -16.21 8.46 5.81
CA ILE A 76 -15.93 9.61 6.68
C ILE A 76 -14.85 10.50 6.03
N GLU A 77 -13.80 9.89 5.47
CA GLU A 77 -12.68 10.59 4.84
C GLU A 77 -12.67 10.33 3.33
N ASP A 78 -12.73 11.40 2.53
CA ASP A 78 -12.71 11.31 1.07
C ASP A 78 -11.25 11.17 0.59
N TYR A 79 -10.79 9.93 0.41
CA TYR A 79 -9.48 9.60 -0.12
C TYR A 79 -9.53 8.50 -1.20
N ALA A 80 -8.53 8.51 -2.07
CA ALA A 80 -8.25 7.44 -3.02
C ALA A 80 -6.95 6.73 -2.65
N LEU A 81 -6.95 5.39 -2.68
CA LEU A 81 -5.79 4.57 -2.37
C LEU A 81 -5.49 3.59 -3.51
N THR A 82 -4.26 3.65 -4.01
CA THR A 82 -3.69 2.68 -4.93
C THR A 82 -2.54 1.96 -4.23
N VAL A 83 -2.52 0.62 -4.27
CA VAL A 83 -1.40 -0.19 -3.80
C VAL A 83 -0.89 -1.00 -4.98
N GLY A 84 0.39 -0.84 -5.31
CA GLY A 84 1.04 -1.49 -6.45
C GLY A 84 2.42 -2.01 -6.10
N SER A 85 2.95 -2.88 -6.97
CA SER A 85 4.34 -3.31 -6.92
C SER A 85 5.26 -2.30 -7.61
N VAL A 86 6.54 -2.28 -7.26
CA VAL A 86 7.58 -1.49 -7.97
C VAL A 86 7.63 -1.79 -9.47
N GLY A 87 7.16 -2.97 -9.88
CA GLY A 87 7.14 -3.40 -11.27
C GLY A 87 8.51 -3.93 -11.71
N ILE A 88 8.62 -4.24 -13.00
CA ILE A 88 9.85 -4.73 -13.61
C ILE A 88 10.49 -3.62 -14.45
N ASP A 89 11.81 -3.64 -14.59
CA ASP A 89 12.49 -2.69 -15.45
C ASP A 89 12.37 -3.05 -16.93
N ALA A 90 12.70 -2.09 -17.81
CA ALA A 90 12.55 -2.26 -19.24
C ALA A 90 13.44 -3.37 -19.83
N ALA A 91 14.64 -3.59 -19.29
CA ALA A 91 15.53 -4.63 -19.77
C ALA A 91 15.01 -6.02 -19.37
N GLU A 92 14.49 -6.14 -18.14
CA GLU A 92 13.83 -7.37 -17.67
C GLU A 92 12.58 -7.68 -18.50
N ALA A 93 11.76 -6.67 -18.81
CA ALA A 93 10.61 -6.83 -19.70
C ALA A 93 11.01 -7.27 -21.13
N ASP A 94 12.11 -6.74 -21.68
CA ASP A 94 12.63 -7.12 -22.99
C ASP A 94 13.14 -8.57 -23.03
N GLU A 95 13.71 -9.09 -21.94
CA GLU A 95 14.10 -10.50 -21.82
C GLU A 95 12.86 -11.42 -21.85
N MET A 96 11.82 -11.10 -21.09
CA MET A 96 10.57 -11.87 -21.08
C MET A 96 9.94 -11.93 -22.47
N LEU A 97 9.91 -10.82 -23.22
CA LEU A 97 9.36 -10.78 -24.58
C LEU A 97 10.11 -11.65 -25.58
N GLN A 98 11.40 -11.90 -25.36
CA GLN A 98 12.20 -12.79 -26.20
C GLN A 98 11.83 -14.26 -25.98
N THR A 99 11.51 -14.65 -24.74
CA THR A 99 11.14 -16.04 -24.39
C THR A 99 9.75 -16.47 -24.91
N ILE A 100 8.87 -15.53 -25.25
CA ILE A 100 7.52 -15.82 -25.78
C ILE A 100 7.54 -15.95 -27.32
N LYS A 101 8.65 -15.58 -27.98
CA LYS A 101 8.78 -15.59 -29.45
C LYS A 101 9.25 -16.92 -30.06
N GLU A 102 9.35 -17.98 -29.27
CA GLU A 102 9.65 -19.36 -29.73
C GLU A 102 8.43 -20.29 -29.58
#